data_AF-A0A0D0DA98-F1
#
_entry.id   AF-A0A0D0DA98-F1
#
_cell.length_a   1.000
_cell.length_b   1.000
_cell.length_c   1.000
_cell.angle_alpha   90.00
_cell.angle_beta   90.00
_cell.angle_gamma   90.00
#
_symmetry.space_group_name_H-M   'P 1'
#
loop_
_entity.id
_entity.type
_entity.pdbx_description
1 polymer ?
#
loop_
_entity_poly.entity_id
_entity_poly.type
_entity_poly.pdbx_seq_one_letter_code
_entity_poly.pdbx_strand_id
1 'polypeptide(L)'
;MGSLHHFPDVTCANVSHLQDTNGIHIIKFQLPSTKCTPEGEDTHCPPLNCLSDPLRTLNNHLALNPTPPNAHLFTWKHPESRLRVLSRTEVTKHITNIASTHNMPNLKGHSLHIRGTLHYLLRGTPFDIVKLMGRWAGNSFTLYLRQHTVILTPYLTDRPDILDRVTRYTMPPVH
;
A
#
# COMPACT_ATOMS: atom_id res chain seq x y z
N MET A 1 15.88 -4.99 25.58
CA MET A 1 16.36 -5.95 24.56
C MET A 1 15.21 -6.23 23.61
N GLY A 2 15.18 -5.57 22.45
CA GLY A 2 14.10 -5.75 21.47
C GLY A 2 14.35 -7.02 20.67
N SER A 3 13.49 -8.01 20.81
CA SER A 3 13.49 -9.18 19.92
C SER A 3 13.33 -8.70 18.48
N LEU A 4 14.31 -8.98 17.62
CA LEU A 4 14.13 -8.88 16.18
C LEU A 4 13.14 -9.99 15.80
N HIS A 5 11.85 -9.65 15.82
CA HIS A 5 10.85 -10.50 15.20
C HIS A 5 11.17 -10.57 13.70
N HIS A 6 11.77 -11.68 13.29
CA HIS A 6 11.89 -12.03 11.89
C HIS A 6 10.51 -12.47 11.42
N PHE A 7 9.80 -11.57 10.76
CA PHE A 7 8.55 -11.90 10.09
C PHE A 7 8.88 -12.73 8.84
N PRO A 8 8.14 -13.82 8.56
CA PRO A 8 8.36 -14.57 7.34
C PRO A 8 8.10 -13.69 6.12
N ASP A 9 8.95 -13.82 5.11
CA ASP A 9 8.84 -13.02 3.90
C ASP A 9 7.65 -13.46 3.03
N VAL A 10 7.07 -12.50 2.31
CA VAL A 10 6.02 -12.76 1.32
C VAL A 10 6.64 -13.45 0.10
N THR A 11 6.04 -14.56 -0.31
CA THR A 11 6.44 -15.34 -1.49
C THR A 11 5.47 -15.16 -2.65
N CYS A 12 5.85 -15.62 -3.85
CA CYS A 12 4.97 -15.62 -5.01
C CYS A 12 3.68 -16.43 -4.77
N ALA A 13 3.73 -17.50 -3.96
CA ALA A 13 2.58 -18.31 -3.59
C ALA A 13 1.57 -17.56 -2.71
N ASN A 14 1.99 -16.47 -2.05
CA ASN A 14 1.11 -15.63 -1.24
C ASN A 14 0.35 -14.59 -2.08
N VAL A 15 0.54 -14.56 -3.40
CA VAL A 15 -0.13 -13.63 -4.30
C VAL A 15 -1.17 -14.38 -5.12
N SER A 16 -2.40 -13.87 -5.11
CA SER A 16 -3.50 -14.40 -5.92
C SER A 16 -4.28 -13.26 -6.57
N HIS A 17 -4.91 -13.55 -7.69
CA HIS A 17 -5.79 -12.61 -8.38
C HIS A 17 -7.24 -12.96 -8.07
N LEU A 18 -8.00 -11.94 -7.67
CA LEU A 18 -9.43 -12.03 -7.46
C LEU A 18 -10.14 -11.16 -8.50
N GLN A 19 -11.38 -11.50 -8.78
CA GLN A 19 -12.28 -10.66 -9.56
C GLN A 19 -13.49 -10.34 -8.69
N ASP A 20 -13.85 -9.06 -8.58
CA ASP A 20 -15.06 -8.66 -7.88
C ASP A 20 -16.31 -8.91 -8.74
N THR A 21 -17.49 -8.65 -8.17
CA THR A 21 -18.78 -8.81 -8.85
C THR A 21 -18.96 -7.90 -10.07
N ASN A 22 -18.12 -6.85 -10.21
CA ASN A 22 -18.14 -5.90 -11.32
C ASN A 22 -17.06 -6.21 -12.36
N GLY A 23 -16.34 -7.32 -12.22
CA GLY A 23 -15.29 -7.72 -13.14
C GLY A 23 -13.93 -7.06 -12.87
N ILE A 24 -13.77 -6.29 -11.78
CA ILE A 24 -12.52 -5.60 -11.44
C ILE A 24 -11.50 -6.61 -10.90
N HIS A 25 -10.32 -6.64 -11.51
CA HIS A 25 -9.22 -7.51 -11.09
C HIS A 25 -8.47 -6.89 -9.90
N ILE A 26 -8.42 -7.62 -8.79
CA ILE A 26 -7.79 -7.19 -7.54
C ILE A 26 -6.64 -8.16 -7.23
N ILE A 27 -5.51 -7.63 -6.79
CA ILE A 27 -4.45 -8.49 -6.24
C ILE A 27 -4.72 -8.71 -4.76
N LYS A 28 -4.73 -9.96 -4.34
CA LYS A 28 -4.71 -10.36 -2.94
C LYS A 28 -3.29 -10.78 -2.55
N PHE A 29 -2.76 -10.18 -1.48
CA PHE A 29 -1.54 -10.60 -0.82
C PHE A 29 -1.89 -11.22 0.53
N GLN A 30 -1.39 -12.42 0.78
CA GLN A 30 -1.48 -13.07 2.09
C GLN A 30 -0.20 -12.78 2.85
N LEU A 31 -0.26 -11.88 3.82
CA LEU A 31 0.92 -11.56 4.61
C LEU A 31 1.10 -12.64 5.68
N PRO A 32 2.28 -13.28 5.77
CA PRO A 32 2.49 -14.36 6.72
C PRO A 32 2.36 -13.92 8.19
N SER A 33 2.71 -12.67 8.49
CA SER A 33 2.56 -12.06 9.81
C SER A 33 2.78 -10.55 9.73
N THR A 34 2.26 -9.82 10.70
CA THR A 34 2.56 -8.40 10.91
C THR A 34 2.81 -8.12 12.38
N LYS A 35 3.23 -6.89 12.70
CA LYS A 35 3.41 -6.44 14.09
C LYS A 35 2.14 -6.60 14.93
N CYS A 36 0.96 -6.46 14.32
CA CYS A 36 -0.32 -6.49 15.02
C CYS A 36 -1.03 -7.84 14.88
N THR A 37 -0.73 -8.60 13.82
CA THR A 37 -1.38 -9.89 13.52
C THR A 37 -0.29 -10.95 13.26
N PRO A 38 0.23 -11.61 14.31
CA PRO A 38 1.27 -12.62 14.18
C PRO A 38 0.86 -13.81 13.29
N GLU A 39 -0.43 -14.12 13.22
CA GLU A 39 -1.01 -15.21 12.43
C GLU A 39 -1.12 -14.87 10.93
N GLY A 40 -0.81 -13.64 10.56
CA GLY A 40 -0.95 -13.15 9.19
C GLY A 40 -2.31 -12.52 8.90
N GLU A 41 -2.39 -11.87 7.75
CA GLU A 41 -3.61 -11.20 7.30
C GLU A 41 -3.59 -10.98 5.80
N ASP A 42 -4.78 -10.94 5.20
CA ASP A 42 -4.94 -10.61 3.80
C ASP A 42 -4.87 -9.09 3.58
N THR A 43 -4.36 -8.68 2.42
CA THR A 43 -4.54 -7.32 1.89
C THR A 43 -4.87 -7.36 0.42
N HIS A 44 -5.59 -6.35 -0.01
CA HIS A 44 -6.10 -6.20 -1.36
C HIS A 44 -5.54 -4.93 -1.98
N CYS A 45 -5.08 -5.06 -3.22
CA CYS A 45 -4.62 -3.93 -4.02
C CYS A 45 -5.48 -3.83 -5.28
N PRO A 46 -6.41 -2.87 -5.35
CA PRO A 46 -7.17 -2.62 -6.55
C PRO A 46 -6.31 -1.89 -7.60
N PRO A 47 -6.71 -1.91 -8.88
CA PRO A 47 -6.04 -1.16 -9.92
C PRO A 47 -6.26 0.35 -9.71
N LEU A 48 -5.23 1.14 -10.00
CA LEU A 48 -5.23 2.60 -9.92
C LEU A 48 -5.33 3.29 -11.28
N ASN A 49 -5.26 2.53 -12.38
CA ASN A 49 -5.35 3.03 -13.77
C ASN A 49 -4.39 4.19 -14.06
N CYS A 50 -3.16 4.12 -13.53
CA CYS A 50 -2.11 5.11 -13.73
C CYS A 50 -0.80 4.46 -14.21
N LEU A 51 0.23 5.25 -14.50
CA LEU A 51 1.53 4.72 -14.92
C LEU A 51 2.19 3.85 -13.85
N SER A 52 1.92 4.13 -12.58
CA SER A 52 2.42 3.38 -11.42
C SER A 52 1.36 2.41 -10.87
N ASP A 53 0.48 1.90 -11.75
CA ASP A 53 -0.54 0.93 -11.39
C ASP A 53 0.10 -0.32 -10.76
N PRO A 54 -0.25 -0.68 -9.50
CA PRO A 54 0.40 -1.78 -8.80
C PRO A 54 0.22 -3.14 -9.47
N LEU A 55 -0.94 -3.38 -10.09
CA LEU A 55 -1.24 -4.63 -10.79
C LEU A 55 -0.37 -4.77 -12.03
N ARG A 56 -0.34 -3.74 -12.88
CA ARG A 56 0.52 -3.72 -14.07
C ARG A 56 2.00 -3.85 -13.70
N THR A 57 2.43 -3.12 -12.68
CA THR A 57 3.84 -3.11 -12.25
C THR A 57 4.27 -4.46 -11.68
N LEU A 58 3.43 -5.10 -10.86
CA LEU A 58 3.72 -6.42 -10.31
C LEU A 58 3.74 -7.50 -11.39
N ASN A 59 2.77 -7.50 -12.31
CA ASN A 59 2.75 -8.45 -13.42
C ASN A 59 3.99 -8.33 -14.31
N ASN A 60 4.42 -7.10 -14.60
CA ASN A 60 5.64 -6.86 -15.34
C ASN A 60 6.89 -7.36 -14.59
N HIS A 61 6.95 -7.13 -13.27
CA HIS A 61 8.04 -7.65 -12.44
C HIS A 61 8.14 -9.17 -12.50
N LEU A 62 7.01 -9.89 -12.34
CA LEU A 62 6.96 -11.35 -12.40
C LEU A 62 7.32 -11.89 -13.80
N ALA A 63 6.92 -11.19 -14.86
CA ALA A 63 7.26 -11.57 -16.23
C ALA A 63 8.76 -11.43 -16.53
N LEU A 64 9.39 -10.34 -16.09
CA LEU A 64 10.83 -10.10 -16.27
C LEU A 64 11.69 -11.00 -15.37
N ASN A 65 11.18 -11.32 -14.17
CA ASN A 65 11.85 -12.07 -13.13
C ASN A 65 11.06 -13.35 -12.78
N PRO A 66 10.98 -14.34 -13.71
CA PRO A 66 10.29 -15.60 -13.44
C PRO A 66 10.96 -16.32 -12.27
N THR A 67 10.16 -16.68 -11.27
CA THR A 67 10.61 -17.29 -10.02
C THR A 67 9.62 -18.37 -9.57
N PRO A 68 10.08 -19.41 -8.84
CA PRO A 68 9.18 -20.46 -8.36
C PRO A 68 8.22 -19.91 -7.29
N PRO A 69 7.06 -20.57 -7.05
CA PRO A 69 6.05 -20.08 -6.12
C PRO A 69 6.57 -19.82 -4.69
N ASN A 70 7.54 -20.60 -4.23
CA ASN A 70 8.13 -20.45 -2.89
C ASN A 70 9.24 -19.38 -2.81
N ALA A 71 9.61 -18.74 -3.92
CA ALA A 71 10.57 -17.64 -3.90
C ALA A 71 9.96 -16.35 -3.34
N HIS A 72 10.80 -15.50 -2.77
CA HIS A 72 10.38 -14.17 -2.31
C HIS A 72 9.78 -13.37 -3.46
N LEU A 73 8.67 -12.67 -3.18
CA LEU A 73 7.88 -11.96 -4.19
C LEU A 73 8.72 -10.95 -5.02
N PHE A 74 9.57 -10.19 -4.33
CA PHE A 74 10.44 -9.20 -4.97
C PHE A 74 11.84 -9.75 -5.25
N THR A 75 11.91 -10.96 -5.80
CA THR A 75 13.17 -11.51 -6.32
C THR A 75 13.40 -10.99 -7.74
N TRP A 76 14.63 -10.59 -8.05
CA TRP A 76 15.00 -10.04 -9.36
C TRP A 76 16.31 -10.64 -9.90
N LYS A 77 16.49 -10.58 -11.21
CA LYS A 77 17.70 -11.05 -11.90
C LYS A 77 18.82 -10.02 -11.78
N HIS A 78 19.85 -10.33 -11.01
CA HIS A 78 21.06 -9.51 -10.94
C HIS A 78 21.87 -9.65 -12.24
N PRO A 79 22.57 -8.60 -12.73
CA PRO A 79 23.41 -8.66 -13.94
C PRO A 79 24.46 -9.78 -13.93
N GLU A 80 24.94 -10.16 -12.74
CA GLU A 80 25.89 -11.25 -12.52
C GLU A 80 25.24 -12.66 -12.49
N SER A 81 24.05 -12.80 -13.08
CA SER A 81 23.29 -14.05 -13.33
C SER A 81 22.63 -14.78 -12.14
N ARG A 82 22.67 -14.23 -10.93
CA ARG A 82 21.95 -14.82 -9.78
C ARG A 82 20.63 -14.09 -9.49
N LEU A 83 19.60 -14.86 -9.16
CA LEU A 83 18.37 -14.33 -8.54
C LEU A 83 18.74 -13.77 -7.15
N ARG A 84 18.32 -12.54 -6.87
CA ARG A 84 18.54 -11.89 -5.57
C ARG A 84 17.21 -11.36 -5.03
N VAL A 85 17.02 -11.51 -3.72
CA VAL A 85 15.90 -10.89 -3.00
C VAL A 85 16.16 -9.39 -2.94
N LEU A 86 15.16 -8.59 -3.31
CA LEU A 86 15.24 -7.15 -3.19
C LEU A 86 15.20 -6.74 -1.72
N SER A 87 16.34 -6.27 -1.20
CA SER A 87 16.45 -5.87 0.20
C SER A 87 15.89 -4.46 0.44
N ARG A 88 15.45 -4.19 1.67
CA ARG A 88 15.05 -2.83 2.09
C ARG A 88 16.13 -1.79 1.82
N THR A 89 17.39 -2.15 2.00
CA THR A 89 18.54 -1.26 1.77
C THR A 89 18.63 -0.85 0.32
N GLU A 90 18.51 -1.80 -0.62
CA GLU A 90 18.57 -1.49 -2.05
C GLU A 90 17.35 -0.68 -2.52
N VAL A 91 16.15 -1.00 -2.03
CA VAL A 91 14.96 -0.18 -2.31
C VAL A 91 15.17 1.26 -1.84
N THR A 92 15.64 1.43 -0.60
CA THR A 92 15.84 2.76 -0.01
C THR A 92 16.92 3.53 -0.76
N LYS A 93 18.02 2.86 -1.12
CA LYS A 93 19.12 3.45 -1.90
C LYS A 93 18.62 3.90 -3.27
N HIS A 94 17.83 3.07 -3.96
CA HIS A 94 17.31 3.39 -5.28
C HIS A 94 16.33 4.57 -5.24
N ILE A 95 15.39 4.58 -4.28
CA ILE A 95 14.46 5.70 -4.07
C ILE A 95 15.22 6.99 -3.73
N THR A 96 16.23 6.91 -2.86
CA THR A 96 17.05 8.07 -2.48
C THR A 96 17.80 8.63 -3.68
N ASN A 97 18.37 7.76 -4.53
CA ASN A 97 19.05 8.18 -5.75
C ASN A 97 18.10 8.92 -6.70
N ILE A 98 16.94 8.33 -7.00
CA ILE A 98 15.91 8.95 -7.85
C ILE A 98 15.50 10.32 -7.28
N ALA A 99 15.21 10.39 -5.98
CA ALA A 99 14.83 11.65 -5.34
C ALA A 99 15.93 12.70 -5.48
N SER A 100 17.20 12.32 -5.27
CA SER A 100 18.35 13.22 -5.45
C SER A 100 18.48 13.70 -6.89
N THR A 101 18.35 12.82 -7.89
CA THR A 101 18.45 13.19 -9.31
C THR A 101 17.37 14.19 -9.73
N HIS A 102 16.21 14.15 -9.08
CA HIS A 102 15.08 15.04 -9.36
C HIS A 102 14.94 16.21 -8.37
N ASN A 103 15.95 16.48 -7.53
CA ASN A 103 15.91 17.53 -6.50
C ASN A 103 14.70 17.42 -5.55
N MET A 104 14.23 16.20 -5.29
CA MET A 104 13.14 15.91 -4.38
C MET A 104 13.66 15.63 -2.97
N PRO A 105 12.88 15.94 -1.92
CA PRO A 105 13.23 15.58 -0.54
C PRO A 105 13.40 14.06 -0.38
N ASN A 106 14.33 13.65 0.48
CA ASN A 106 14.56 12.23 0.75
C ASN A 106 13.28 11.54 1.29
N LEU A 107 12.82 10.53 0.54
CA LEU A 107 11.64 9.73 0.88
C LEU A 107 12.04 8.57 1.78
N LYS A 108 11.92 8.76 3.11
CA LYS A 108 12.05 7.66 4.07
C LYS A 108 10.83 6.74 4.00
N GLY A 109 10.99 5.46 4.36
CA GLY A 109 9.89 4.47 4.32
C GLY A 109 8.63 4.88 5.09
N HIS A 110 8.77 5.50 6.27
CA HIS A 110 7.63 6.04 7.01
C HIS A 110 6.94 7.19 6.26
N SER A 111 7.72 8.05 5.60
CA SER A 111 7.21 9.13 4.77
C SER A 111 6.41 8.61 3.57
N LEU A 112 6.74 7.44 3.01
CA LEU A 112 5.95 6.81 1.94
C LEU A 112 4.57 6.39 2.43
N HIS A 113 4.49 5.74 3.60
CA HIS A 113 3.21 5.32 4.18
C HIS A 113 2.31 6.53 4.49
N ILE A 114 2.89 7.59 5.07
CA ILE A 114 2.20 8.86 5.34
C ILE A 114 1.72 9.50 4.03
N ARG A 115 2.61 9.61 3.04
CA ARG A 115 2.26 10.24 1.74
C ARG A 115 1.20 9.45 0.98
N GLY A 116 1.19 8.13 1.08
CA GLY A 116 0.12 7.29 0.54
C GLY A 116 -1.24 7.57 1.20
N THR A 117 -1.25 7.64 2.53
CA THR A 117 -2.44 8.05 3.31
C THR A 117 -2.97 9.40 2.83
N LEU A 118 -2.10 10.41 2.75
CA LEU A 118 -2.45 11.74 2.28
C LEU A 118 -2.97 11.74 0.84
N HIS A 119 -2.35 10.95 -0.05
CA HIS A 119 -2.77 10.83 -1.45
C HIS A 119 -4.22 10.37 -1.58
N TYR A 120 -4.63 9.35 -0.83
CA TYR A 120 -6.01 8.85 -0.86
C TYR A 120 -7.00 9.84 -0.23
N LEU A 121 -6.63 10.49 0.87
CA LEU A 121 -7.50 11.48 1.53
C LEU A 121 -7.75 12.71 0.65
N LEU A 122 -6.73 13.20 -0.06
CA LEU A 122 -6.86 14.33 -1.00
C LEU A 122 -7.69 13.97 -2.24
N ARG A 123 -7.85 12.68 -2.56
CA ARG A 123 -8.76 12.18 -3.61
C ARG A 123 -10.19 11.94 -3.11
N GLY A 124 -10.52 12.34 -1.88
CA GLY A 124 -11.84 12.17 -1.29
C GLY A 124 -12.14 10.75 -0.81
N THR A 125 -11.12 9.92 -0.58
CA THR A 125 -11.33 8.59 0.01
C THR A 125 -11.74 8.76 1.47
N PRO A 126 -12.87 8.16 1.92
CA PRO A 126 -13.34 8.31 3.29
C PRO A 126 -12.29 7.90 4.34
N PHE A 127 -12.33 8.54 5.51
CA PHE A 127 -11.34 8.37 6.58
C PHE A 127 -11.25 6.94 7.11
N ASP A 128 -12.39 6.29 7.31
CA ASP A 128 -12.51 4.89 7.72
C ASP A 128 -11.89 3.95 6.69
N ILE A 129 -12.11 4.21 5.40
CA ILE A 129 -11.50 3.45 4.30
C ILE A 129 -9.98 3.63 4.29
N VAL A 130 -9.47 4.86 4.43
CA VAL A 130 -8.02 5.08 4.49
C VAL A 130 -7.41 4.48 5.76
N LYS A 131 -8.12 4.53 6.88
CA LYS A 131 -7.71 3.88 8.14
C LYS A 131 -7.60 2.37 7.97
N LEU A 132 -8.57 1.75 7.28
CA LEU A 132 -8.58 0.34 6.92
C LEU A 132 -7.39 0.01 6.00
N MET A 133 -7.20 0.77 4.92
CA MET A 133 -6.09 0.58 3.97
C MET A 133 -4.71 0.68 4.65
N GLY A 134 -4.53 1.67 5.54
CA GLY A 134 -3.28 1.89 6.25
C GLY A 134 -3.11 1.04 7.52
N ARG A 135 -4.11 0.22 7.88
CA ARG A 135 -4.13 -0.64 9.07
C ARG A 135 -3.82 0.09 10.37
N TRP A 136 -4.38 1.29 10.52
CA TRP A 136 -4.14 2.12 11.69
C TRP A 136 -4.98 1.64 12.87
N ALA A 137 -4.31 1.21 13.94
CA ALA A 137 -4.96 0.86 15.19
C ALA A 137 -5.33 2.12 16.02
N GLY A 138 -6.54 2.13 16.56
CA GLY A 138 -7.00 3.13 17.54
C GLY A 138 -7.07 4.57 17.02
N ASN A 139 -6.69 5.52 17.88
CA ASN A 139 -6.78 6.97 17.65
C ASN A 139 -5.53 7.61 17.02
N SER A 140 -4.52 6.79 16.69
CA SER A 140 -3.28 7.25 16.06
C SER A 140 -3.55 8.02 14.76
N PHE A 141 -4.54 7.56 13.99
CA PHE A 141 -4.98 8.19 12.76
C PHE A 141 -5.56 9.60 12.98
N THR A 142 -6.40 9.76 14.00
CA THR A 142 -7.01 11.05 14.35
C THR A 142 -5.97 12.07 14.81
N LEU A 143 -4.93 11.65 15.53
CA LEU A 143 -3.82 12.52 15.91
C LEU A 143 -3.07 13.04 14.67
N TYR A 144 -2.85 12.19 13.67
CA TYR A 144 -2.26 12.58 12.41
C TYR A 144 -3.11 13.62 11.66
N LEU A 145 -4.43 13.40 11.58
CA LEU A 145 -5.34 14.37 10.93
C LEU A 145 -5.31 15.75 11.61
N ARG A 146 -5.28 15.80 12.94
CA ARG A 146 -5.22 17.05 13.70
C ARG A 146 -3.95 17.85 13.39
N GLN A 147 -2.83 17.18 13.16
CA GLN A 147 -1.55 17.81 12.80
C GLN A 147 -1.51 18.31 11.35
N HIS A 148 -2.46 17.86 10.51
CA HIS A 148 -2.49 18.16 9.08
C HIS A 148 -3.88 18.67 8.66
N THR A 149 -4.29 19.82 9.18
CA THR A 149 -5.61 20.44 8.93
C THR A 149 -5.93 20.70 7.46
N VAL A 150 -4.92 20.83 6.59
CA VAL A 150 -5.07 20.89 5.12
C VAL A 150 -5.79 19.66 4.55
N ILE A 151 -5.67 18.50 5.22
CA ILE A 151 -6.39 17.27 4.86
C ILE A 151 -7.89 17.42 5.08
N LEU A 152 -8.29 18.21 6.08
CA LEU A 152 -9.69 18.44 6.40
C LEU A 152 -10.33 19.45 5.44
N THR A 153 -9.54 20.30 4.80
CA THR A 153 -10.05 21.36 3.91
C THR A 153 -11.03 20.84 2.84
N PRO A 154 -10.74 19.77 2.06
CA PRO A 154 -11.70 19.25 1.07
C PRO A 154 -13.02 18.73 1.68
N TYR A 155 -13.03 18.37 2.96
CA TYR A 155 -14.19 17.86 3.69
C TYR A 155 -14.95 18.95 4.47
N LEU A 156 -14.27 20.07 4.79
CA LEU A 156 -14.84 21.24 5.46
C LEU A 156 -15.34 22.30 4.47
N THR A 157 -14.87 22.24 3.23
CA THR A 157 -15.37 23.09 2.15
C THR A 157 -16.63 22.44 1.58
N ASP A 158 -17.67 23.22 1.31
CA ASP A 158 -18.99 22.78 0.87
C ASP A 158 -18.95 22.09 -0.51
N ARG A 159 -18.48 20.84 -0.53
CA ARG A 159 -18.40 19.95 -1.69
C ARG A 159 -19.38 18.79 -1.48
N PRO A 160 -20.66 18.99 -1.85
CA PRO A 160 -21.72 18.01 -1.58
C PRO A 160 -21.46 16.64 -2.23
N ASP A 161 -20.65 16.58 -3.29
CA ASP A 161 -20.26 15.35 -3.98
C ASP A 161 -19.38 14.41 -3.14
N ILE A 162 -18.55 14.96 -2.25
CA ILE A 162 -17.68 14.17 -1.36
C ILE A 162 -18.49 13.64 -0.17
N LEU A 163 -19.37 14.48 0.40
CA LEU A 163 -20.24 14.09 1.52
C LEU A 163 -21.17 12.95 1.12
N ASP A 164 -21.78 13.04 -0.07
CA ASP A 164 -22.75 12.06 -0.56
C ASP A 164 -22.14 10.69 -0.91
N ARG A 165 -20.84 10.65 -1.26
CA ARG A 165 -20.08 9.39 -1.35
C ARG A 165 -19.75 8.80 0.01
N VAL A 166 -19.37 9.61 1.00
CA VAL A 166 -19.08 9.15 2.36
C VAL A 166 -20.33 8.53 2.98
N THR A 167 -21.47 9.22 2.92
CA THR A 167 -22.74 8.80 3.52
C THR A 167 -23.24 7.46 2.98
N ARG A 168 -23.08 7.20 1.66
CA ARG A 168 -23.49 5.95 1.01
C ARG A 168 -22.69 4.72 1.42
N TYR A 169 -21.43 4.89 1.85
CA TYR A 169 -20.57 3.78 2.26
C TYR A 169 -20.52 3.57 3.78
N THR A 170 -20.86 4.58 4.58
CA THR A 170 -20.75 4.52 6.06
C THR A 170 -22.06 4.23 6.78
N MET A 171 -23.22 4.35 6.13
CA MET A 171 -24.51 3.98 6.73
C MET A 171 -25.21 2.91 5.88
N PRO A 172 -25.39 1.67 6.36
CA PRO A 172 -26.30 0.74 5.70
C PRO A 172 -27.71 1.33 5.72
N PRO A 173 -28.56 1.02 4.71
CA PRO A 173 -29.94 1.47 4.71
C PRO A 173 -30.61 0.98 6.01
N VAL A 174 -31.19 1.92 6.75
CA VAL A 174 -32.03 1.61 7.90
C VAL A 174 -33.29 0.98 7.33
N HIS A 175 -33.45 -0.33 7.49
CA HIS A 175 -34.73 -1.01 7.36
C HIS A 175 -35.44 -1.01 8.71
#